data_AF-A0AAU2X3Z0-F1
#
_entry.id   AF-A0AAU2X3Z0-F1
#
_cell.length_a   1.000
_cell.length_b   1.000
_cell.length_c   1.000
_cell.angle_alpha   90.00
_cell.angle_beta   90.00
_cell.angle_gamma   90.00
#
_symmetry.space_group_name_H-M   'P 1'
#
loop_
_entity.id
_entity.type
_entity.pdbx_description
1 polymer ?
#
loop_
_entity_poly.entity_id
_entity_poly.type
_entity_poly.pdbx_seq_one_letter_code
_entity_poly.pdbx_strand_id
1 'polypeptide(L)'
;MKHQVNVMALVDVIGALSDRTLLNGNLCLMDNGDFRSTGQGTPELCTVVRPGQAVQWTVLAVDLQTPVDIKSITFLGAPASANGHGAGAENGGPGGAGEPADSEKLDLETWIGIVPPWLTPGVAHRYRIELQMYEGDNSIMHIDLPALMCV
;
A
#
# COMPACT_ATOMS: atom_id res chain seq x y z
N MET A 1 17.23 -11.32 11.53
CA MET A 1 15.82 -11.17 11.11
C MET A 1 15.51 -9.69 11.09
N LYS A 2 14.98 -9.19 9.98
CA LYS A 2 14.64 -7.77 9.86
C LYS A 2 13.42 -7.43 10.71
N HIS A 3 13.53 -6.38 11.51
CA HIS A 3 12.40 -5.80 12.25
C HIS A 3 11.43 -5.02 11.33
N GLN A 4 11.83 -4.79 10.07
CA GLN A 4 11.07 -4.02 9.09
C GLN A 4 11.12 -4.68 7.71
N VAL A 5 9.99 -4.68 7.00
CA VAL A 5 9.88 -4.98 5.56
C VAL A 5 9.48 -3.71 4.82
N ASN A 6 10.14 -3.43 3.71
CA ASN A 6 9.78 -2.33 2.83
C ASN A 6 9.06 -2.91 1.61
N VAL A 7 7.87 -2.39 1.32
CA VAL A 7 7.09 -2.64 0.12
C VAL A 7 7.20 -1.40 -0.77
N MET A 8 7.72 -1.58 -1.98
CA MET A 8 7.90 -0.52 -2.97
C MET A 8 6.90 -0.70 -4.10
N ALA A 9 6.14 0.35 -4.40
CA ALA A 9 5.26 0.46 -5.56
C ALA A 9 5.93 1.31 -6.64
N LEU A 10 6.14 0.74 -7.81
CA LEU A 10 6.59 1.42 -9.02
C LEU A 10 5.39 1.62 -9.94
N VAL A 11 5.16 2.85 -10.37
CA VAL A 11 3.95 3.24 -11.11
C VAL A 11 4.32 3.89 -12.44
N ASP A 12 3.82 3.35 -13.55
CA ASP A 12 3.76 4.09 -14.82
C ASP A 12 2.54 5.01 -14.76
N VAL A 13 2.76 6.25 -14.32
CA VAL A 13 1.68 7.22 -14.08
C VAL A 13 0.97 7.59 -15.38
N ILE A 14 1.73 7.80 -16.45
CA ILE A 14 1.19 8.18 -17.75
C ILE A 14 0.34 7.04 -18.33
N GLY A 15 0.87 5.81 -18.30
CA GLY A 15 0.14 4.61 -18.69
C GLY A 15 -1.13 4.42 -17.86
N ALA A 16 -1.01 4.55 -16.54
CA ALA A 16 -2.15 4.40 -15.63
C ALA A 16 -3.28 5.40 -15.89
N LEU A 17 -2.96 6.68 -16.09
CA LEU A 17 -3.93 7.74 -16.34
C LEU A 17 -4.58 7.59 -17.72
N SER A 18 -3.78 7.21 -18.73
CA SER A 18 -4.26 6.97 -20.09
C SER A 18 -5.25 5.79 -20.13
N ASP A 19 -4.87 4.67 -19.51
CA ASP A 19 -5.67 3.44 -19.54
C ASP A 19 -6.76 3.42 -18.45
N ARG A 20 -6.70 4.36 -17.50
CA ARG A 20 -7.54 4.42 -16.29
C ARG A 20 -7.47 3.15 -15.45
N THR A 21 -6.29 2.58 -15.32
CA THR A 21 -6.06 1.36 -14.54
C THR A 21 -4.62 1.25 -14.06
N LEU A 22 -4.42 0.76 -12.83
CA LEU A 22 -3.12 0.38 -12.29
C LEU A 22 -2.67 -1.01 -12.77
N LEU A 23 -3.52 -1.74 -13.50
CA LEU A 23 -3.19 -3.05 -14.06
C LEU A 23 -2.45 -2.90 -15.40
N ASN A 24 -2.24 -4.02 -16.09
CA ASN A 24 -1.63 -4.06 -17.44
C ASN A 24 -0.19 -3.54 -17.51
N GLY A 25 0.57 -3.66 -16.43
CA GLY A 25 1.96 -3.21 -16.36
C GLY A 25 2.15 -1.83 -15.74
N ASN A 26 1.06 -1.12 -15.43
CA ASN A 26 1.13 0.22 -14.85
C ASN A 26 1.50 0.25 -13.36
N LEU A 27 1.47 -0.91 -12.68
CA LEU A 27 1.89 -1.07 -11.30
C LEU A 27 2.77 -2.31 -11.15
N CYS A 28 3.88 -2.13 -10.44
CA CYS A 28 4.79 -3.19 -10.03
C CYS A 28 5.07 -3.05 -8.54
N LEU A 29 4.86 -4.12 -7.77
CA LEU A 29 5.14 -4.16 -6.34
C LEU A 29 6.31 -5.09 -6.05
N MET A 30 7.20 -4.64 -5.17
CA MET A 30 8.31 -5.45 -4.68
C MET A 30 8.46 -5.29 -3.17
N ASP A 31 9.02 -6.29 -2.51
CA ASP A 31 9.43 -6.16 -1.11
C ASP A 31 10.85 -6.67 -0.87
N ASN A 32 11.41 -6.27 0.27
CA ASN A 32 12.75 -6.69 0.70
C ASN A 32 12.72 -7.63 1.92
N GLY A 33 11.62 -8.35 2.13
CA GLY A 33 11.46 -9.25 3.27
C GLY A 33 12.48 -10.39 3.29
N ASP A 34 12.78 -10.92 4.48
CA ASP A 34 13.70 -12.06 4.63
C ASP A 34 13.05 -13.40 4.23
N PHE A 35 11.72 -13.42 4.07
CA PHE A 35 10.92 -14.60 3.73
C PHE A 35 10.60 -14.62 2.23
N ARG A 36 10.21 -15.80 1.72
CA ARG A 36 9.81 -15.95 0.31
C ARG A 36 8.40 -15.40 0.09
N SER A 37 8.27 -14.09 -0.08
CA SER A 37 7.09 -13.44 -0.64
C SER A 37 6.83 -13.94 -2.07
N THR A 38 5.57 -13.89 -2.52
CA THR A 38 5.16 -14.28 -3.87
C THR A 38 4.72 -13.06 -4.67
N GLY A 39 4.70 -13.16 -6.01
CA GLY A 39 4.20 -12.07 -6.86
C GLY A 39 5.11 -10.85 -6.97
N GLN A 40 6.41 -10.97 -6.66
CA GLN A 40 7.40 -9.91 -6.87
C GLN A 40 7.35 -9.39 -8.30
N GLY A 41 7.32 -8.07 -8.46
CA GLY A 41 7.23 -7.42 -9.76
C GLY A 41 5.82 -7.28 -10.31
N THR A 42 4.78 -7.64 -9.54
CA THR A 42 3.39 -7.69 -10.01
C THR A 42 2.43 -7.04 -9.00
N PRO A 43 1.21 -6.65 -9.42
CA PRO A 43 0.14 -6.26 -8.49
C PRO A 43 -0.31 -7.38 -7.54
N GLU A 44 0.06 -8.63 -7.81
CA GLU A 44 -0.31 -9.79 -6.97
C GLU A 44 0.73 -10.07 -5.87
N LEU A 45 1.59 -9.09 -5.53
CA LEU A 45 2.57 -9.22 -4.46
C LEU A 45 1.85 -9.61 -3.14
N CYS A 46 2.30 -10.72 -2.55
CA CYS A 46 1.92 -11.13 -1.22
C CYS A 46 3.17 -11.16 -0.34
N THR A 47 3.33 -10.11 0.45
CA THR A 47 4.49 -9.91 1.33
C THR A 47 4.34 -10.76 2.58
N VAL A 48 5.35 -11.56 2.87
CA VAL A 48 5.37 -12.39 4.09
C VAL A 48 5.90 -11.58 5.26
N VAL A 49 5.12 -11.53 6.34
CA VAL A 49 5.40 -10.72 7.53
C VAL A 49 5.22 -11.51 8.83
N ARG A 50 5.64 -10.94 9.95
CA ARG A 50 5.49 -11.51 11.30
C ARG A 50 4.86 -10.55 12.28
N PRO A 51 4.21 -11.06 13.35
CA PRO A 51 3.76 -10.24 14.47
C PRO A 51 4.84 -9.31 15.01
N GLY A 52 4.49 -8.03 15.19
CA GLY A 52 5.40 -7.00 15.70
C GLY A 52 6.41 -6.46 14.69
N GLN A 53 6.41 -6.94 13.45
CA GLN A 53 7.25 -6.41 12.39
C GLN A 53 6.67 -5.10 11.85
N ALA A 54 7.53 -4.13 11.55
CA ALA A 54 7.13 -2.94 10.81
C ALA A 54 7.01 -3.25 9.31
N VAL A 55 5.99 -2.73 8.66
CA VAL A 55 5.86 -2.72 7.20
C VAL A 55 5.83 -1.28 6.76
N GLN A 56 6.74 -0.91 5.87
CA GLN A 56 6.82 0.42 5.29
C GLN A 56 6.46 0.35 3.81
N TRP A 57 5.54 1.20 3.36
CA TRP A 57 5.19 1.36 1.96
C TRP A 57 5.78 2.66 1.42
N THR A 58 6.30 2.57 0.21
CA THR A 58 6.82 3.70 -0.56
C THR A 58 6.32 3.59 -1.99
N VAL A 59 5.94 4.70 -2.60
CA VAL A 59 5.58 4.76 -4.02
C VAL A 59 6.58 5.61 -4.79
N LEU A 60 6.84 5.22 -6.03
CA LEU A 60 7.72 5.90 -6.96
C LEU A 60 7.12 5.82 -8.36
N ALA A 61 7.12 6.95 -9.07
CA ALA A 61 6.83 6.95 -10.49
C ALA A 61 8.03 6.37 -11.26
N VAL A 62 7.75 5.69 -12.37
CA VAL A 62 8.78 5.17 -13.28
C VAL A 62 9.47 6.31 -14.03
N ASP A 63 8.72 7.35 -14.39
CA ASP A 63 9.28 8.57 -14.93
C ASP A 63 9.61 9.60 -13.83
N LEU A 64 10.54 10.50 -14.12
CA LEU A 64 11.03 11.50 -13.15
C LEU A 64 10.17 12.77 -13.08
N GLN A 65 9.10 12.87 -13.88
CA GLN A 65 8.38 14.12 -14.09
C GLN A 65 6.94 14.09 -13.56
N THR A 66 6.39 12.90 -13.30
CA THR A 66 5.07 12.75 -12.69
C THR A 66 5.16 12.58 -11.18
N PRO A 67 4.43 13.37 -10.39
CA PRO A 67 4.28 13.09 -8.98
C PRO A 67 3.48 11.79 -8.77
N VAL A 68 3.69 11.11 -7.65
CA VAL A 68 2.79 10.06 -7.18
C VAL A 68 2.95 9.89 -5.68
N ASP A 69 1.83 9.87 -4.98
CA ASP A 69 1.78 9.71 -3.52
C ASP A 69 0.76 8.64 -3.12
N ILE A 70 1.01 8.00 -1.99
CA ILE A 70 0.03 7.11 -1.37
C ILE A 70 -0.97 7.98 -0.60
N LYS A 71 -2.19 8.04 -1.11
CA LYS A 71 -3.29 8.77 -0.45
C LYS A 71 -3.84 8.01 0.74
N SER A 72 -4.01 6.69 0.62
CA SER A 72 -4.51 5.84 1.71
C SER A 72 -4.13 4.37 1.54
N ILE A 73 -4.04 3.65 2.67
CA ILE A 73 -3.98 2.19 2.72
C ILE A 73 -5.09 1.70 3.63
N THR A 74 -6.03 0.92 3.10
CA THR A 74 -7.20 0.43 3.84
C THR A 74 -7.27 -1.09 3.79
N PHE A 75 -7.18 -1.77 4.94
CA PHE A 75 -7.36 -3.21 5.00
C PHE A 75 -8.83 -3.60 4.78
N LEU A 76 -9.08 -4.55 3.88
CA LEU A 76 -10.42 -4.89 3.38
C LEU A 76 -11.15 -5.96 4.21
N GLY A 77 -10.57 -6.40 5.32
CA GLY A 77 -11.05 -7.52 6.12
C GLY A 77 -10.92 -8.87 5.39
N ALA A 78 -11.11 -9.98 6.11
CA ALA A 78 -11.24 -11.28 5.46
C ALA A 78 -12.56 -11.34 4.67
N PRO A 79 -12.63 -12.04 3.52
CA PRO A 79 -13.93 -12.37 2.93
C PRO A 79 -14.74 -13.10 4.00
N ALA A 80 -15.90 -12.54 4.34
CA ALA A 80 -16.69 -12.92 5.50
C ALA A 80 -16.90 -14.44 5.59
N SER A 81 -16.10 -15.10 6.43
CA SER A 81 -16.56 -16.31 7.10
C SER A 81 -17.34 -15.85 8.32
N ALA A 82 -18.64 -16.10 8.28
CA ALA A 82 -19.59 -15.78 9.32
C ALA A 82 -19.08 -16.25 10.69
N ASN A 83 -18.60 -15.31 11.49
CA ASN A 83 -18.71 -15.26 12.95
C ASN A 83 -18.22 -13.87 13.38
N GLY A 84 -19.18 -12.98 13.55
CA GLY A 84 -18.93 -11.59 13.91
C GLY A 84 -18.23 -11.47 15.25
N HIS A 85 -17.29 -10.54 15.33
CA HIS A 85 -17.14 -9.55 16.38
C HIS A 85 -16.43 -8.37 15.70
N GLY A 86 -17.22 -7.40 15.23
CA GLY A 86 -16.70 -6.16 14.68
C GLY A 86 -16.02 -5.36 15.78
N ALA A 87 -14.69 -5.29 15.74
CA ALA A 87 -13.93 -4.24 16.39
C ALA A 87 -13.40 -3.34 15.27
N GLY A 88 -14.02 -2.17 15.11
CA GLY A 88 -13.57 -1.15 14.19
C GLY A 88 -12.13 -0.77 14.52
N ALA A 89 -11.24 -0.90 13.54
CA ALA A 89 -9.91 -0.32 13.63
C ALA A 89 -10.06 1.20 13.53
N GLU A 90 -9.85 1.86 14.65
CA GLU A 90 -9.85 3.32 14.77
C GLU A 90 -8.66 3.86 13.97
N ASN A 91 -8.95 4.60 12.89
CA ASN A 91 -7.96 5.31 12.09
C ASN A 91 -7.32 6.43 12.92
N GLY A 92 -6.28 6.10 13.68
CA GLY A 92 -5.38 7.06 14.32
C GLY A 92 -4.31 7.56 13.35
N GLY A 93 -4.72 8.15 12.22
CA GLY A 93 -3.82 8.99 11.42
C GLY A 93 -3.63 10.33 12.14
N PRO A 94 -2.46 10.99 12.04
CA PRO A 94 -2.29 12.32 12.60
C PRO A 94 -3.23 13.29 11.86
N GLY A 95 -4.31 13.69 12.55
CA GLY A 95 -5.18 14.76 12.13
C GLY A 95 -4.44 16.09 12.19
N GLY A 96 -4.00 16.58 11.04
CA GLY A 96 -3.57 17.96 10.83
C GLY A 96 -4.59 18.69 9.98
N ALA A 97 -5.52 19.41 10.62
CA ALA A 97 -6.26 20.46 9.95
C ALA A 97 -5.34 21.68 9.83
N GLY A 98 -4.96 22.07 8.62
CA GLY A 98 -4.24 23.33 8.39
C GLY A 98 -3.42 23.38 7.10
N GLU A 99 -3.86 24.27 6.21
CA GLU A 99 -3.10 24.99 5.16
C GLU A 99 -2.95 24.32 3.76
N PRO A 100 -3.18 25.09 2.68
CA PRO A 100 -2.87 24.65 1.32
C PRO A 100 -1.36 24.80 1.12
N ALA A 101 -0.63 23.69 1.26
CA ALA A 101 0.81 23.66 1.02
C ALA A 101 1.09 23.51 -0.48
N ASP A 102 1.09 24.64 -1.17
CA ASP A 102 1.72 24.83 -2.46
C ASP A 102 3.24 24.93 -2.22
N SER A 103 3.97 23.81 -2.22
CA SER A 103 5.45 23.77 -2.18
C SER A 103 5.99 22.35 -2.43
N GLU A 104 6.77 22.21 -3.50
CA GLU A 104 7.83 21.22 -3.75
C GLU A 104 8.03 20.11 -2.69
N LYS A 105 7.13 19.11 -2.63
CA LYS A 105 7.37 17.90 -1.85
C LYS A 105 8.29 16.95 -2.63
N LEU A 106 9.59 17.16 -2.49
CA LEU A 106 10.62 16.16 -2.83
C LEU A 106 10.78 15.10 -1.72
N ASP A 107 10.01 15.21 -0.64
CA ASP A 107 10.01 14.24 0.44
C ASP A 107 9.14 13.05 0.05
N LEU A 108 9.77 11.88 -0.13
CA LEU A 108 9.09 10.60 -0.27
C LEU A 108 8.17 10.37 0.94
N GLU A 109 6.87 10.47 0.74
CA GLU A 109 5.91 10.11 1.78
C GLU A 109 5.92 8.59 1.99
N THR A 110 6.34 8.19 3.19
CA THR A 110 6.36 6.78 3.59
C THR A 110 5.20 6.48 4.50
N TRP A 111 4.51 5.38 4.25
CA TRP A 111 3.47 4.85 5.14
C TRP A 111 4.05 3.72 5.96
N ILE A 112 3.82 3.71 7.28
CA ILE A 112 4.36 2.66 8.16
C ILE A 112 3.24 2.08 9.02
N GLY A 113 3.17 0.76 9.10
CA GLY A 113 2.28 0.02 9.97
C GLY A 113 3.01 -1.07 10.75
N ILE A 114 2.48 -1.44 11.91
CA ILE A 114 2.98 -2.56 12.71
C ILE A 114 2.05 -3.75 12.53
N VAL A 115 2.60 -4.93 12.25
CA VAL A 115 1.83 -6.17 12.14
C VAL A 115 1.28 -6.54 13.51
N PRO A 116 -0.04 -6.63 13.69
CA PRO A 116 -0.62 -6.90 15.00
C PRO A 116 -0.35 -8.34 15.45
N PRO A 117 -0.26 -8.59 16.77
CA PRO A 117 0.01 -9.94 17.29
C PRO A 117 -1.15 -10.92 17.14
N TRP A 118 -2.36 -10.43 16.84
CA TRP A 118 -3.56 -11.22 16.63
C TRP A 118 -3.86 -11.50 15.14
N LEU A 119 -2.94 -11.18 14.23
CA LEU A 119 -3.12 -11.42 12.80
C LEU A 119 -3.14 -12.94 12.51
N THR A 120 -4.17 -13.43 11.82
CA THR A 120 -4.30 -14.87 11.53
C THR A 120 -3.17 -15.36 10.62
N PRO A 121 -2.37 -16.36 11.05
CA PRO A 121 -1.29 -16.93 10.23
C PRO A 121 -1.82 -17.68 9.00
N GLY A 122 -1.04 -17.67 7.93
CA GLY A 122 -1.31 -18.41 6.68
C GLY A 122 -2.46 -17.86 5.84
N VAL A 123 -3.06 -16.73 6.22
CA VAL A 123 -4.12 -16.05 5.45
C VAL A 123 -3.55 -14.78 4.83
N ALA A 124 -3.88 -14.54 3.56
CA ALA A 124 -3.58 -13.29 2.88
C ALA A 124 -4.58 -12.20 3.34
N HIS A 125 -4.06 -11.17 3.99
CA HIS A 125 -4.82 -10.02 4.48
C HIS A 125 -4.79 -8.92 3.42
N ARG A 126 -5.90 -8.79 2.70
CA ARG A 126 -6.04 -7.85 1.59
C ARG A 126 -6.08 -6.39 2.06
N TYR A 127 -5.45 -5.49 1.33
CA TYR A 127 -5.64 -4.05 1.49
C TYR A 127 -5.88 -3.37 0.14
N ARG A 128 -6.58 -2.25 0.17
CA ARG A 128 -6.67 -1.29 -0.92
C ARG A 128 -5.59 -0.23 -0.73
N ILE A 129 -4.83 0.02 -1.78
CA ILE A 129 -3.97 1.21 -1.86
C ILE A 129 -4.61 2.22 -2.80
N GLU A 130 -4.69 3.48 -2.36
CA GLU A 130 -5.12 4.60 -3.19
C GLU A 130 -3.91 5.48 -3.49
N LEU A 131 -3.70 5.79 -4.76
CA LEU A 131 -2.57 6.56 -5.27
C LEU A 131 -3.08 7.88 -5.88
N GLN A 132 -2.43 8.98 -5.53
CA GLN A 132 -2.65 10.31 -6.08
C GLN A 132 -1.50 10.65 -7.03
N MET A 133 -1.75 10.81 -8.33
CA MET A 133 -0.70 11.02 -9.34
C MET A 133 -0.52 12.48 -9.78
N TYR A 134 -1.55 13.30 -9.62
CA TYR A 134 -1.54 14.73 -9.93
C TYR A 134 -2.56 15.42 -9.01
N GLU A 135 -2.75 16.72 -9.15
CA GLU A 135 -3.85 17.39 -8.46
C GLU A 135 -5.22 16.95 -8.97
N GLY A 136 -6.22 17.02 -8.08
CA GLY A 136 -7.63 16.79 -8.39
C GLY A 136 -8.09 15.34 -8.29
N ASP A 137 -9.42 15.18 -8.23
CA ASP A 137 -10.07 13.89 -7.95
C ASP A 137 -9.97 12.89 -9.11
N ASN A 138 -9.79 13.38 -10.35
CA ASN A 138 -9.63 12.53 -11.53
C ASN A 138 -8.23 11.88 -11.62
N SER A 139 -7.32 12.29 -10.74
CA SER A 139 -5.93 11.82 -10.70
C SER A 139 -5.71 10.77 -9.61
N ILE A 140 -6.79 10.25 -9.03
CA ILE A 140 -6.78 9.21 -8.00
C ILE A 140 -7.12 7.88 -8.63
N MET A 141 -6.31 6.87 -8.35
CA MET A 141 -6.60 5.47 -8.69
C MET A 141 -6.39 4.58 -7.48
N HIS A 142 -7.11 3.46 -7.45
CA HIS A 142 -6.98 2.48 -6.38
C HIS A 142 -6.91 1.07 -6.93
N ILE A 143 -6.33 0.18 -6.14
CA ILE A 143 -6.28 -1.25 -6.42
C ILE A 143 -6.34 -2.05 -5.13
N ASP A 144 -7.08 -3.17 -5.18
CA ASP A 144 -7.19 -4.13 -4.08
C ASP A 144 -6.11 -5.22 -4.23
N LEU A 145 -5.22 -5.33 -3.25
CA LEU A 145 -4.04 -6.19 -3.29
C LEU A 145 -4.19 -7.39 -2.35
N PRO A 146 -3.59 -8.56 -2.68
CA PRO A 146 -3.57 -9.74 -1.80
C PRO A 146 -2.70 -9.52 -0.55
N ALA A 147 -1.70 -8.65 -0.68
CA ALA A 147 -1.08 -7.82 0.35
C ALA A 147 -0.19 -8.51 1.40
N LEU A 148 -0.69 -8.91 2.58
CA LEU A 148 0.20 -9.36 3.67
C LEU A 148 -0.18 -10.76 4.16
N MET A 149 0.78 -11.68 4.25
CA MET A 149 0.59 -13.00 4.85
C MET A 149 1.46 -13.15 6.09
N CYS A 150 0.82 -13.42 7.23
CA CYS A 150 1.52 -13.67 8.48
C CYS A 150 2.03 -15.12 8.53
N VAL A 151 3.30 -15.31 8.91
CA VAL A 151 3.88 -16.63 9.24
C VAL A 151 3.98 -16.86 10.74
#